data_AF-A0A973CQ61-F1
#
_entry.id   AF-A0A973CQ61-F1
#
_cell.length_a   1.000
_cell.length_b   1.000
_cell.length_c   1.000
_cell.angle_alpha   90.00
_cell.angle_beta   90.00
_cell.angle_gamma   90.00
#
_symmetry.space_group_name_H-M   'P 1'
#
loop_
_entity.id
_entity.type
_entity.pdbx_description
1 polymer ?
#
loop_
_entity_poly.entity_id
_entity_poly.type
_entity_poly.pdbx_seq_one_letter_code
_entity_poly.pdbx_strand_id
1 'polypeptide(L)' 'MLVGILSTAAYVIYFKFLGGDPKDYICGIHPNSFGAIGMCLNFITAVIVCSFTKPPPQEIQDLVEHIRIPKGAGDASDH' A
#
# COMPACT_ATOMS: atom_id res chain seq x y z
N MET A 1 1.20 5.56 -0.38
CA MET A 1 0.91 5.83 1.05
C MET A 1 -0.03 7.02 1.24
N LEU A 2 0.25 8.16 0.58
CA LEU A 2 -0.56 9.38 0.74
C LEU A 2 -2.05 9.19 0.48
N VAL A 3 -2.45 8.50 -0.60
CA VAL A 3 -3.87 8.29 -0.95
C VAL A 3 -4.61 7.49 0.13
N GLY A 4 -4.01 6.42 0.66
CA GLY A 4 -4.64 5.62 1.71
C GLY A 4 -4.80 6.36 3.03
N ILE A 5 -3.77 7.11 3.42
CA ILE A 5 -3.80 7.88 4.67
C ILE A 5 -4.78 9.04 4.55
N LEU A 6 -4.73 9.81 3.46
CA LEU A 6 -5.62 10.95 3.23
C LEU A 6 -7.08 10.51 3.14
N SER A 7 -7.39 9.43 2.42
CA SER A 7 -8.76 8.92 2.33
C SER A 7 -9.28 8.46 3.70
N THR A 8 -8.46 7.74 4.47
CA THR A 8 -8.84 7.28 5.81
C THR A 8 -9.01 8.44 6.78
N ALA A 9 -8.07 9.38 6.79
CA ALA A 9 -8.11 10.55 7.64
C ALA A 9 -9.32 11.44 7.31
N ALA A 10 -9.59 11.69 6.03
CA ALA A 10 -10.74 12.50 5.61
C ALA A 10 -12.07 11.87 6.08
N TYR A 11 -12.24 10.56 5.93
CA TYR A 11 -13.45 9.86 6.37
C TYR A 11 -13.62 9.91 7.89
N VAL A 12 -12.56 9.65 8.65
CA VAL A 12 -12.58 9.71 10.11
C VAL A 12 -12.86 11.13 10.60
N ILE A 13 -12.19 12.13 10.02
CA ILE A 13 -12.39 13.55 10.38
C ILE A 13 -13.85 13.94 10.16
N TYR A 14 -14.40 13.64 8.98
CA TYR A 14 -15.78 13.97 8.63
C TYR A 14 -16.81 13.35 9.59
N PHE A 15 -16.78 12.03 9.78
CA PHE A 15 -17.80 11.35 10.58
C PHE A 15 -17.59 11.50 12.09
N LYS A 16 -16.35 11.62 12.57
CA LYS A 16 -16.05 11.66 14.00
C LYS A 16 -15.99 13.07 14.58
N PHE A 17 -15.60 14.08 13.79
CA PHE A 17 -15.39 15.45 14.27
C PHE A 17 -16.35 16.48 13.67
N LEU A 18 -16.82 16.31 12.43
CA LEU A 18 -17.78 17.22 11.80
C LEU A 18 -19.26 16.82 12.03
N GLY A 19 -19.51 15.75 12.80
CA GLY A 19 -20.86 15.35 13.18
C GLY A 19 -21.66 14.68 12.05
N GLY A 20 -21.00 13.97 11.13
CA GLY A 20 -21.68 13.19 10.10
C GLY A 20 -22.68 12.17 10.70
N ASP A 21 -23.87 12.07 10.12
CA ASP A 21 -24.90 11.16 10.60
C ASP A 21 -24.49 9.70 10.32
N PRO A 22 -24.60 8.78 11.29
CA PRO A 22 -24.35 7.36 11.08
C PRO A 22 -25.13 6.70 9.92
N LYS A 23 -26.23 7.30 9.49
CA LYS A 23 -27.02 6.84 8.33
C LYS A 23 -26.29 7.02 7.01
N ASP A 24 -25.37 7.98 6.94
CA ASP A 24 -24.61 8.31 5.73
C ASP A 24 -23.29 7.53 5.64
N TYR A 25 -23.07 6.54 6.52
CA TYR A 25 -21.91 5.67 6.41
C TYR A 25 -21.88 4.97 5.06
N ILE A 26 -20.75 5.10 4.37
CA ILE A 26 -20.52 4.43 3.10
C ILE A 26 -20.55 2.93 3.36
N CYS A 27 -21.54 2.23 2.77
CA CYS A 27 -21.79 0.81 2.96
C CYS A 27 -21.98 0.37 4.43
N GLY A 28 -22.41 1.28 5.32
CA GLY A 28 -22.58 0.99 6.75
C GLY A 28 -21.25 0.82 7.52
N ILE A 29 -20.13 1.23 6.93
CA ILE A 29 -18.80 1.04 7.53
C ILE A 29 -18.53 2.13 8.55
N HIS A 30 -18.33 1.71 9.80
CA HIS A 30 -17.93 2.61 10.87
C HIS A 30 -16.58 3.27 10.58
N PRO A 31 -16.38 4.53 11.02
CA PRO A 31 -15.14 5.29 10.81
C PRO A 31 -13.88 4.55 11.26
N ASN A 32 -13.96 3.79 12.36
CA ASN A 32 -12.84 3.01 12.87
C ASN A 32 -12.40 1.87 11.94
N SER A 33 -13.28 1.37 11.08
CA SER A 33 -13.04 0.23 10.19
C SER A 33 -12.75 0.66 8.74
N PHE A 34 -12.75 1.96 8.44
CA PHE A 34 -12.52 2.47 7.08
C PHE A 34 -11.08 2.25 6.58
N GLY A 35 -10.13 1.96 7.48
CA GLY A 35 -8.73 1.73 7.12
C GLY A 35 -8.50 0.61 6.10
N ALA A 36 -9.36 -0.42 6.07
CA ALA A 36 -9.29 -1.48 5.06
C ALA A 36 -9.57 -0.94 3.63
N ILE A 37 -10.57 -0.06 3.49
CA ILE A 37 -10.87 0.61 2.22
C ILE A 37 -9.73 1.55 1.83
N GLY A 38 -9.21 2.32 2.77
CA GLY A 38 -8.03 3.17 2.53
C GLY A 38 -6.82 2.38 2.04
N MET A 39 -6.59 1.18 2.57
CA MET A 39 -5.53 0.29 2.12
C MET A 39 -5.77 -0.21 0.70
N CYS A 40 -7.00 -0.65 0.37
CA CYS A 40 -7.35 -1.06 -1.00
C CYS A 40 -7.09 0.07 -2.01
N LEU A 41 -7.55 1.29 -1.70
CA LEU A 41 -7.30 2.48 -2.55
C LEU A 41 -5.80 2.77 -2.70
N ASN A 42 -5.01 2.60 -1.63
CA ASN A 42 -3.57 2.77 -1.69
C ASN A 42 -2.89 1.74 -2.59
N PHE A 43 -3.31 0.47 -2.53
CA PHE A 43 -2.79 -0.58 -3.40
C PHE A 43 -3.15 -0.35 -4.87
N ILE A 44 -4.41 -0.01 -5.14
CA ILE A 44 -4.85 0.33 -6.51
C ILE A 44 -4.01 1.49 -7.06
N THR A 45 -3.85 2.55 -6.28
CA THR A 45 -3.01 3.69 -6.66
C THR A 45 -1.57 3.27 -6.90
N ALA A 46 -1.00 2.44 -6.02
CA ALA A 46 0.37 1.96 -6.16
C ALA A 46 0.56 1.16 -7.46
N VAL A 47 -0.35 0.24 -7.78
CA VAL A 47 -0.30 -0.54 -9.03
C VAL A 47 -0.37 0.38 -10.25
N ILE A 48 -1.32 1.32 -10.25
CA ILE A 48 -1.48 2.31 -11.33
C ILE A 48 -0.18 3.08 -11.52
N VAL A 49 0.35 3.70 -10.45
CA VAL A 49 1.58 4.51 -10.53
C VAL A 49 2.77 3.66 -10.97
N CYS A 50 2.91 2.43 -10.48
CA CYS A 50 3.97 1.51 -10.91
C CYS A 50 3.86 1.18 -12.40
N SER A 51 2.64 1.01 -12.95
CA SER A 51 2.44 0.76 -14.38
C SER A 51 2.77 1.97 -15.26
N PHE A 52 2.62 3.19 -14.74
CA PHE A 52 2.95 4.42 -15.47
C PHE A 52 4.42 4.86 -15.29
N THR A 53 5.13 4.32 -14.30
CA THR A 53 6.51 4.71 -14.00
C THR A 53 7.48 3.78 -14.73
N LYS A 54 8.61 4.32 -15.21
CA LYS A 54 9.66 3.52 -15.85
C LYS A 54 10.23 2.49 -14.86
N PRO A 55 10.64 1.31 -15.35
CA PRO A 55 11.33 0.34 -14.50
C PRO A 55 12.63 0.94 -13.94
N PRO A 56 13.10 0.46 -12.78
CA PRO A 56 14.38 0.88 -12.21
C PRO A 56 15.55 0.62 -13.18
N PRO A 57 16.65 1.41 -13.13
CA PRO A 57 17.83 1.16 -13.96
C PRO A 57 18.43 -0.24 -13.75
N GLN A 58 19.03 -0.82 -14.78
CA GLN A 58 19.57 -2.18 -14.76
C GLN A 58 20.58 -2.42 -13.62
N GLU A 59 21.51 -1.49 -13.40
CA GLU A 59 22.49 -1.57 -12.32
C GLU A 59 21.86 -1.75 -10.92
N ILE A 60 20.70 -1.12 -10.69
CA ILE A 60 19.97 -1.24 -9.42
C ILE A 60 19.27 -2.61 -9.33
N GLN A 61 18.77 -3.13 -10.44
CA GLN A 61 18.16 -4.46 -10.48
C GLN A 61 19.22 -5.53 -10.20
N ASP A 62 20.40 -5.43 -10.82
CA ASP A 62 21.53 -6.34 -10.62
C ASP A 62 22.02 -6.29 -9.16
N LEU A 63 22.08 -5.09 -8.56
CA LEU A 63 22.42 -4.92 -7.15
C LEU A 63 21.42 -5.65 -6.23
N VAL A 64 20.12 -5.49 -6.48
CA VAL A 64 19.07 -6.16 -5.70
C VAL A 64 19.15 -7.67 -5.86
N GLU A 65 19.43 -8.16 -7.07
CA GLU A 65 19.56 -9.60 -7.36
C GLU A 65 20.78 -10.22 -6.64
N HIS A 66 21.91 -9.52 -6.62
CA HIS A 66 23.09 -9.89 -5.83
C HIS A 66 22.84 -9.90 -4.31
N ILE A 67 21.96 -9.02 -3.80
CA ILE A 67 21.54 -9.04 -2.39
C ILE A 67 20.55 -10.19 -2.14
N ARG A 68 19.65 -10.44 -3.09
CA ARG A 68 18.58 -11.43 -2.99
C ARG A 68 19.12 -12.86 -2.98
N ILE A 69 20.19 -13.13 -3.72
CA ILE A 69 20.91 -14.40 -3.69
C ILE A 69 22.26 -14.17 -3.00
N PRO A 70 22.37 -14.42 -1.68
CA PRO A 70 23.65 -14.32 -1.02
C PRO A 70 24.62 -15.32 -1.66
N LYS A 71 25.84 -14.87 -1.97
CA LYS A 71 26.92 -15.73 -2.46
C LYS A 71 27.00 -16.97 -1.54
N GLY A 72 26.74 -18.16 -2.09
CA GLY A 72 26.81 -19.44 -1.37
C GLY A 72 25.49 -20.12 -1.03
N ALA A 73 24.32 -19.55 -1.33
CA ALA A 73 23.03 -20.21 -1.09
C ALA A 73 22.82 -21.49 -1.93
N GLY A 74 23.54 -21.64 -3.05
CA GLY A 74 23.50 -22.85 -3.88
C GLY A 74 24.46 -23.97 -3.45
N ASP A 75 25.49 -23.64 -2.67
CA ASP A 75 26.60 -24.58 -2.34
C ASP A 75 26.35 -25.38 -1.06
N ALA A 76 25.30 -25.05 -0.31
CA ALA A 76 24.95 -25.72 0.95
C ALA A 76 24.08 -26.98 0.77
N SER A 77 23.78 -27.39 -0.47
CA SER A 77 22.87 -28.50 -0.78
C SER A 77 23.59 -29.82 -1.11
N ASP A 78 24.92 -29.81 -1.22
CA ASP A 78 25.75 -30.98 -1.57
C ASP A 78 26.65 -31.37 -0.38
N HIS A 79 26.07 -31.88 0.71
CA HIS A 79 26.81 -32.63 1.75
C HIS A 79 25.92 -33.70 2.38
#